data_AF-A0A7X2MHM5-F1
#
_entry.id   AF-A0A7X2MHM5-F1
#
_cell.length_a   1.000
_cell.length_b   1.000
_cell.length_c   1.000
_cell.angle_alpha   90.00
_cell.angle_beta   90.00
_cell.angle_gamma   90.00
#
_symmetry.space_group_name_H-M   'P 1'
#
loop_
_entity.id
_entity.type
_entity.pdbx_description
1 polymer ?
#
loop_
_entity_poly.entity_id
_entity_poly.type
_entity_poly.pdbx_seq_one_letter_code
_entity_poly.pdbx_strand_id
1 'polypeptide(L)'
;SLHSVVPEAMFINFFDKVSLTTAISTADVVVVGPGLGADNRAKEVLEVTLSNISDNQLCIIDGSAITLISENDSLKELIANNKKIIFTPHQMEWQRLSGIPIDKQIDDINLQKQTSLNATVILKKHHTTIY
;
A
#
# COMPACT_ATOMS: atom_id res chain seq x y z
N SER A 1 -17.59 2.27 18.69
CA SER A 1 -16.50 1.31 18.40
C SER A 1 -16.68 0.82 16.96
N LEU A 2 -15.64 0.46 16.21
CA LEU A 2 -15.84 -0.13 14.87
C LEU A 2 -16.74 -1.38 14.93
N HIS A 3 -16.67 -2.14 16.01
CA HIS A 3 -17.56 -3.27 16.31
C HIS A 3 -19.06 -2.92 16.28
N SER A 4 -19.46 -1.67 16.54
CA SER A 4 -20.88 -1.28 16.54
C SER A 4 -21.43 -0.92 15.16
N VAL A 5 -20.55 -0.75 14.18
CA VAL A 5 -20.92 -0.35 12.80
C VAL A 5 -20.63 -1.44 11.78
N VAL A 6 -19.72 -2.38 12.08
CA VAL A 6 -19.37 -3.50 11.20
C VAL A 6 -19.23 -4.79 12.02
N PRO A 7 -20.34 -5.41 12.47
CA PRO A 7 -20.30 -6.61 13.32
C PRO A 7 -19.80 -7.86 12.58
N GLU A 8 -19.83 -7.88 11.24
CA GLU A 8 -19.34 -8.99 10.42
C GLU A 8 -17.81 -9.04 10.35
N ALA A 9 -17.12 -7.93 10.65
CA ALA A 9 -15.68 -7.87 10.62
C ALA A 9 -15.07 -8.48 11.90
N MET A 10 -14.04 -9.29 11.72
CA MET A 10 -13.16 -9.70 12.81
C MET A 10 -12.12 -8.61 13.06
N PHE A 11 -11.90 -8.29 14.33
CA PHE A 11 -10.94 -7.26 14.74
C PHE A 11 -9.79 -7.90 15.49
N ILE A 12 -8.58 -7.54 15.10
CA ILE A 12 -7.35 -7.96 15.76
C ILE A 12 -6.59 -6.73 16.22
N ASN A 13 -5.86 -6.89 17.32
CA ASN A 13 -4.89 -5.88 17.73
C ASN A 13 -3.64 -6.02 16.87
N PHE A 14 -3.34 -5.03 16.03
CA PHE A 14 -2.15 -5.05 15.18
C PHE A 14 -0.83 -4.99 15.96
N PHE A 15 -0.84 -4.68 17.27
CA PHE A 15 0.34 -4.81 18.13
C PHE A 15 0.63 -6.27 18.53
N ASP A 16 -0.35 -7.17 18.39
CA ASP A 16 -0.12 -8.61 18.50
C ASP A 16 0.40 -9.13 17.17
N LYS A 17 1.74 -9.19 17.06
CA LYS A 17 2.43 -9.64 15.85
C LYS A 17 2.05 -11.06 15.43
N VAL A 18 1.73 -11.95 16.38
CA VAL A 18 1.36 -13.34 16.07
C VAL A 18 -0.02 -13.36 15.43
N SER A 19 -0.98 -12.68 16.03
CA SER A 19 -2.33 -12.55 15.48
C SER A 19 -2.34 -11.82 14.13
N LEU A 20 -1.56 -10.74 14.01
CA LEU A 20 -1.42 -9.99 12.75
C LEU A 20 -0.83 -10.88 11.64
N THR A 21 0.27 -11.57 11.90
CA THR A 21 0.91 -12.46 10.92
C THR A 21 -0.02 -13.60 10.49
N THR A 22 -0.77 -14.17 11.44
CA THR A 22 -1.74 -15.24 11.16
C THR A 22 -2.90 -14.74 10.29
N ALA A 23 -3.41 -13.53 10.56
CA ALA A 23 -4.45 -12.93 9.73
C ALA A 23 -3.94 -12.60 8.32
N ILE A 24 -2.71 -12.11 8.20
CA ILE A 24 -2.09 -11.84 6.89
C ILE A 24 -1.95 -13.15 6.11
N SER A 25 -1.39 -14.20 6.69
CA SER A 25 -1.12 -15.44 5.97
C SER A 25 -2.36 -16.20 5.49
N THR A 26 -3.52 -15.91 6.08
CA THR A 26 -4.81 -16.54 5.74
C THR A 26 -5.67 -15.69 4.79
N ALA A 27 -5.28 -14.44 4.53
CA ALA A 27 -6.04 -13.54 3.66
C ALA A 27 -5.74 -13.78 2.17
N ASP A 28 -6.74 -13.67 1.30
CA ASP A 28 -6.50 -13.63 -0.15
C ASP A 28 -6.05 -12.24 -0.62
N VAL A 29 -6.55 -11.20 0.06
CA VAL A 29 -6.31 -9.79 -0.24
C VAL A 29 -5.99 -9.05 1.06
N VAL A 30 -4.93 -8.22 1.02
CA VAL A 30 -4.51 -7.38 2.13
C VAL A 30 -4.59 -5.92 1.69
N VAL A 31 -5.34 -5.09 2.43
CA VAL A 31 -5.35 -3.64 2.25
C VAL A 31 -4.62 -3.01 3.43
N VAL A 32 -3.63 -2.15 3.15
CA VAL A 32 -2.85 -1.46 4.17
C VAL A 32 -2.76 0.03 3.88
N GLY A 33 -2.91 0.85 4.92
CA GLY A 33 -2.74 2.31 4.83
C GLY A 33 -3.91 3.19 5.25
N PRO A 34 -5.20 2.82 5.06
CA PRO A 34 -6.32 3.67 5.49
C PRO A 34 -6.27 3.97 7.00
N GLY A 35 -5.99 5.22 7.36
CA GLY A 35 -5.86 5.64 8.75
C GLY A 35 -4.64 5.08 9.50
N LEU A 36 -3.65 4.52 8.79
CA LEU A 36 -2.45 3.91 9.42
C LEU A 36 -1.57 4.95 10.12
N GLY A 37 -1.48 6.16 9.58
CA GLY A 37 -0.55 7.19 10.06
C GLY A 37 0.86 7.03 9.48
N ALA A 38 1.82 7.80 10.00
CA ALA A 38 3.19 7.86 9.49
C ALA A 38 4.25 7.87 10.61
N ASP A 39 3.89 7.42 11.82
CA ASP A 39 4.83 7.30 12.92
C ASP A 39 5.63 5.99 12.86
N ASN A 40 6.54 5.79 13.83
CA ASN A 40 7.35 4.57 13.89
C ASN A 40 6.50 3.31 14.07
N ARG A 41 5.32 3.40 14.68
CA ARG A 41 4.42 2.26 14.87
C ARG A 41 3.75 1.88 13.56
N ALA A 42 3.27 2.87 12.80
CA ALA A 42 2.76 2.70 11.44
C ALA A 42 3.79 2.01 10.55
N LYS A 43 5.06 2.43 10.64
CA LYS A 43 6.18 1.80 9.94
C LYS A 43 6.37 0.33 10.35
N GLU A 44 6.38 0.03 11.65
CA GLU A 44 6.54 -1.35 12.15
C GLU A 44 5.40 -2.28 11.68
N VAL A 45 4.15 -1.81 11.75
CA VAL A 45 3.00 -2.57 11.27
C VAL A 45 3.11 -2.82 9.76
N LEU A 46 3.52 -1.82 8.99
CA LEU A 46 3.71 -1.93 7.55
C LEU A 46 4.84 -2.92 7.21
N GLU A 47 5.96 -2.87 7.93
CA GLU A 47 7.08 -3.79 7.75
C GLU A 47 6.68 -5.25 8.03
N VAL A 48 5.97 -5.50 9.14
CA VAL A 48 5.42 -6.83 9.45
C VAL A 48 4.44 -7.27 8.37
N THR A 49 3.59 -6.36 7.89
CA THR A 49 2.60 -6.67 6.84
C THR A 49 3.28 -7.09 5.55
N LEU A 50 4.20 -6.26 5.04
CA LEU A 50 4.88 -6.50 3.77
C LEU A 50 5.80 -7.74 3.82
N SER A 51 6.44 -8.00 4.97
CA SER A 51 7.31 -9.18 5.14
C SER A 51 6.55 -10.51 5.18
N ASN A 52 5.24 -10.49 5.42
CA ASN A 52 4.42 -11.70 5.56
C ASN A 52 3.39 -11.88 4.43
N ILE A 53 3.39 -11.00 3.43
CA ILE A 53 2.60 -11.20 2.21
C ILE A 53 3.33 -12.19 1.29
N SER A 54 2.61 -13.18 0.80
CA SER A 54 3.08 -14.14 -0.20
C SER A 54 2.76 -13.70 -1.63
N ASP A 55 3.49 -14.25 -2.61
CA ASP A 55 3.30 -13.97 -4.04
C ASP A 55 1.91 -14.33 -4.59
N ASN A 56 1.14 -15.14 -3.85
CA ASN A 56 -0.21 -15.53 -4.25
C ASN A 56 -1.28 -14.51 -3.84
N GLN A 57 -0.99 -13.64 -2.88
CA GLN A 57 -1.94 -12.69 -2.32
C GLN A 57 -1.92 -11.37 -3.09
N LEU A 58 -3.06 -10.68 -3.12
CA LEU A 58 -3.15 -9.31 -3.64
C LEU A 58 -2.89 -8.31 -2.51
N CYS A 59 -1.93 -7.40 -2.68
CA CYS A 59 -1.68 -6.32 -1.73
C CYS A 59 -2.12 -4.97 -2.30
N ILE A 60 -3.02 -4.28 -1.61
CA ILE A 60 -3.45 -2.91 -1.93
C ILE A 60 -2.81 -1.96 -0.92
N ILE A 61 -1.99 -1.05 -1.42
CA ILE A 61 -1.25 -0.06 -0.64
C ILE A 61 -1.88 1.31 -0.88
N ASP A 62 -2.50 1.88 0.17
CA ASP A 62 -3.24 3.14 0.12
C ASP A 62 -2.67 4.19 1.07
N GLY A 63 -2.98 5.46 0.82
CA GLY A 63 -2.79 6.55 1.78
C GLY A 63 -1.37 6.67 2.34
N SER A 64 -1.28 6.74 3.67
CA SER A 64 0.00 6.97 4.37
C SER A 64 1.00 5.82 4.19
N ALA A 65 0.57 4.60 3.85
CA ALA A 65 1.47 3.50 3.53
C ALA A 65 2.30 3.79 2.26
N ILE A 66 1.70 4.45 1.26
CA ILE A 66 2.41 4.89 0.04
C ILE A 66 3.52 5.87 0.40
N THR A 67 3.21 6.83 1.29
CA THR A 67 4.18 7.82 1.76
C THR A 67 5.32 7.14 2.52
N LEU A 68 5.01 6.26 3.47
CA LEU A 68 6.03 5.50 4.22
C LEU A 68 6.95 4.69 3.28
N ILE A 69 6.39 4.00 2.28
CA ILE A 69 7.19 3.24 1.31
C ILE A 69 8.07 4.17 0.48
N SER A 70 7.53 5.30 0.02
CA SER A 70 8.30 6.23 -0.80
C SER A 70 9.55 6.80 -0.09
N GLU A 71 9.48 6.92 1.24
CA GLU A 71 10.52 7.52 2.08
C GLU A 71 11.48 6.48 2.71
N ASN A 72 11.22 5.18 2.57
CA ASN A 72 12.01 4.14 3.22
C ASN A 72 12.43 3.03 2.25
N ASP A 73 13.71 2.95 1.92
CA ASP A 73 14.22 1.99 0.94
C ASP A 73 14.06 0.53 1.38
N SER A 74 14.16 0.23 2.67
CA SER A 74 13.90 -1.13 3.18
C SER A 74 12.46 -1.58 2.92
N LEU A 75 11.48 -0.67 2.99
CA LEU A 75 10.09 -1.00 2.66
C LEU A 75 9.90 -1.18 1.14
N LYS A 76 10.65 -0.45 0.31
CA LYS A 76 10.64 -0.64 -1.15
C LYS A 76 11.22 -2.00 -1.54
N GLU A 77 12.25 -2.47 -0.85
CA GLU A 77 12.83 -3.79 -1.10
C GLU A 77 11.83 -4.93 -0.84
N LEU A 78 11.01 -4.81 0.23
CA LEU A 78 9.99 -5.81 0.55
C LEU A 78 8.93 -5.97 -0.55
N ILE A 79 8.65 -4.91 -1.32
CA ILE A 79 7.66 -4.95 -2.40
C ILE A 79 8.25 -5.22 -3.78
N ALA A 80 9.56 -5.12 -3.95
CA ALA A 80 10.22 -5.16 -5.26
C ALA A 80 9.98 -6.48 -6.03
N ASN A 81 9.78 -7.59 -5.32
CA ASN A 81 9.58 -8.91 -5.93
C ASN A 81 8.11 -9.33 -6.03
N ASN A 82 7.18 -8.58 -5.44
CA ASN A 82 5.78 -8.97 -5.39
C ASN A 82 5.03 -8.44 -6.63
N LYS A 83 4.50 -9.37 -7.42
CA LYS A 83 3.83 -9.08 -8.70
C LYS A 83 2.35 -8.68 -8.56
N LYS A 84 1.77 -8.82 -7.37
CA LYS A 84 0.34 -8.58 -7.11
C LYS A 84 0.16 -7.38 -6.18
N ILE A 85 0.72 -6.25 -6.59
CA ILE A 85 0.59 -4.98 -5.86
C ILE A 85 -0.29 -4.03 -6.64
N ILE A 86 -1.21 -3.38 -5.92
CA ILE A 86 -1.99 -2.24 -6.38
C ILE A 86 -1.68 -1.05 -5.49
N PHE A 87 -1.19 0.03 -6.07
CA PHE A 87 -1.13 1.32 -5.40
C PHE A 87 -2.37 2.15 -5.70
N THR A 88 -2.89 2.86 -4.70
CA THR A 88 -4.01 3.79 -4.86
C THR A 88 -3.61 5.23 -4.49
N PRO A 89 -2.62 5.85 -5.16
CA PRO A 89 -2.13 7.16 -4.77
C PRO A 89 -3.06 8.30 -5.22
N HIS A 90 -3.16 9.36 -4.41
CA HIS A 90 -3.45 10.71 -4.90
C HIS A 90 -2.22 11.32 -5.59
N GLN A 91 -2.39 12.42 -6.33
CA GLN A 91 -1.29 13.05 -7.09
C GLN A 91 -0.03 13.36 -6.26
N MET A 92 -0.18 13.81 -5.01
CA MET A 92 0.98 14.07 -4.13
C MET A 92 1.66 12.78 -3.66
N GLU A 93 0.91 11.72 -3.36
CA GLU A 93 1.47 10.41 -3.00
C GLU A 93 2.17 9.79 -4.20
N TRP A 94 1.58 9.94 -5.39
CA TRP A 94 2.20 9.50 -6.63
C TRP A 94 3.48 10.27 -6.88
N GLN A 95 3.54 11.58 -6.66
CA GLN A 95 4.78 12.34 -6.78
C GLN A 95 5.88 11.79 -5.86
N ARG A 96 5.56 11.44 -4.61
CA ARG A 96 6.53 10.86 -3.68
C ARG A 96 7.02 9.48 -4.16
N LEU A 97 6.10 8.60 -4.56
CA LEU A 97 6.42 7.24 -5.00
C LEU A 97 7.14 7.21 -6.36
N SER A 98 6.68 8.03 -7.30
CA SER A 98 7.16 8.06 -8.69
C SER A 98 8.38 8.96 -8.90
N GLY A 99 8.51 10.01 -8.09
CA GLY A 99 9.42 11.13 -8.35
C GLY A 99 8.91 12.11 -9.41
N ILE A 100 7.69 11.94 -9.95
CA ILE A 100 7.14 12.77 -11.02
C ILE A 100 6.40 13.98 -10.41
N PRO A 101 6.88 15.22 -10.66
CA PRO A 101 6.17 16.43 -10.25
C PRO A 101 4.72 16.45 -10.77
N ILE A 102 3.77 16.97 -9.99
CA ILE A 102 2.33 16.95 -10.35
C ILE A 102 2.06 17.50 -11.75
N ASP A 103 2.71 18.60 -12.14
CA ASP A 103 2.59 19.25 -13.44
C ASP A 103 3.12 18.38 -14.61
N LYS A 104 3.86 17.32 -14.30
CA LYS A 104 4.44 16.35 -15.25
C LYS A 104 3.79 14.97 -15.18
N GLN A 105 2.74 14.78 -14.38
CA GLN A 105 2.00 13.51 -14.28
C GLN A 105 1.07 13.28 -15.48
N ILE A 106 1.63 13.30 -16.69
CA ILE A 106 0.94 12.98 -17.94
C ILE A 106 0.97 11.47 -18.20
N ASP A 107 0.01 10.98 -18.99
CA ASP A 107 -0.28 9.55 -19.12
C ASP A 107 0.93 8.71 -19.58
N ASP A 108 1.71 9.18 -20.57
CA ASP A 108 2.91 8.46 -21.04
C ASP A 108 3.99 8.30 -19.95
N ILE A 109 4.23 9.35 -19.16
CA ILE A 109 5.24 9.33 -18.09
C ILE A 109 4.74 8.46 -16.93
N ASN A 110 3.46 8.55 -16.58
CA ASN A 110 2.84 7.72 -15.56
C ASN A 110 2.91 6.23 -15.93
N LEU A 111 2.58 5.89 -17.18
CA LEU A 111 2.62 4.52 -17.69
C LEU A 111 4.04 3.96 -17.65
N GLN A 112 5.03 4.72 -18.12
CA GLN A 112 6.44 4.32 -18.04
C GLN A 112 6.88 4.03 -16.61
N LYS A 113 6.51 4.90 -15.66
CA LYS A 113 6.85 4.68 -14.26
C LYS A 113 6.12 3.49 -13.66
N GLN A 114 4.84 3.34 -13.93
CA GLN A 114 4.04 2.19 -13.48
C GLN A 114 4.66 0.88 -13.98
N THR A 115 5.05 0.82 -15.25
CA THR A 115 5.71 -0.36 -15.83
C THR A 115 7.02 -0.67 -15.11
N SER A 116 7.81 0.36 -14.75
CA SER A 116 9.04 0.17 -13.97
C SER A 116 8.82 -0.33 -12.54
N LEU A 117 7.66 -0.04 -11.95
CA LEU A 117 7.27 -0.53 -10.62
C LEU A 117 6.73 -1.97 -10.66
N ASN A 118 6.36 -2.47 -11.84
CA ASN A 118 5.74 -3.78 -12.02
C ASN A 118 4.53 -3.99 -11.08
N ALA A 119 3.70 -2.95 -10.93
CA ALA A 119 2.53 -2.92 -10.06
C ALA A 119 1.38 -2.17 -10.75
N THR A 120 0.12 -2.45 -10.42
CA THR A 120 -1.00 -1.63 -10.89
C THR A 120 -1.06 -0.32 -10.11
N VAL A 121 -1.34 0.80 -10.78
CA VAL A 121 -1.47 2.12 -10.14
C VAL A 121 -2.82 2.73 -10.48
N ILE A 122 -3.67 2.89 -9.46
CA ILE A 122 -4.94 3.59 -9.55
C ILE A 122 -4.71 5.05 -9.11
N LEU A 123 -4.34 5.91 -10.07
CA LEU A 123 -4.02 7.31 -9.79
C LEU A 123 -5.30 8.13 -9.58
N LYS A 124 -5.61 8.43 -8.31
CA LYS A 124 -6.79 9.20 -7.88
C LYS A 124 -6.61 10.69 -8.20
N LYS A 125 -7.40 11.18 -9.16
CA LYS A 125 -7.57 12.59 -9.55
C LYS A 125 -9.04 12.80 -9.95
N HIS A 126 -9.42 14.00 -10.44
CA HIS A 126 -10.80 14.27 -10.89
C HIS A 126 -11.32 13.18 -11.85
N HIS A 127 -10.48 12.77 -12.80
CA HIS A 127 -10.69 11.58 -13.62
C HIS A 127 -9.65 10.53 -13.26
N THR A 128 -10.01 9.59 -12.38
CA THR A 128 -9.11 8.52 -11.96
C THR A 128 -8.69 7.68 -13.17
N THR A 129 -7.41 7.37 -13.26
CA THR A 129 -6.81 6.57 -14.34
C THR A 129 -6.13 5.35 -13.73
N ILE A 130 -6.28 4.20 -14.38
CA ILE A 130 -5.60 2.96 -14.00
C ILE A 130 -4.44 2.76 -14.99
N TYR A 131 -3.24 2.58 -14.46
CA TYR A 131 -2.03 2.24 -15.19
C TYR A 131 -1.57 0.85 -14.78
#